data_AF-A0A8R1HVB9-F1
#
_entry.id   AF-A0A8R1HVB9-F1
#
_cell.length_a   1.000
_cell.length_b   1.000
_cell.length_c   1.000
_cell.angle_alpha   90.00
_cell.angle_beta   90.00
_cell.angle_gamma   90.00
#
_symmetry.space_group_name_H-M   'P 1'
#
loop_
_entity.id
_entity.type
_entity.pdbx_description
1 polymer ?
#
loop_
_entity_poly.entity_id
_entity_poly.type
_entity_poly.pdbx_seq_one_letter_code
_entity_poly.pdbx_strand_id
1 'polypeptide(L)'
;MQSSTLMRKLLLRSYTFGARYGPSLMPGGHPAAWPHLKDIFQKIAAKADGEPCCEWVGNAGSGHFVKMVHNGIEYGDMQLIAEAYHLLSKAVELNHDQMAEVLEDWNKGELDSFLIEITANILKYRDEKGEPIVPKIRDSAGQKGTGKWTCFAALEYGLPVTLIGEAVFARCLSALKDERVRASQQLPRPTVSPDTVVQDKREFIKQISKALYASKIVSYAQGFMLLAQASKQFNWNLNFGAIALMWRGGCIIRSKFLGDIKRAFDTNKQLSNLLLDSFFTKAITDAQDSWRVVVCSAVRLGIPVPAFSSALAFYDGYTNEVLPANLIQAQRDYFGAHTYELLAQPGTWVHTNWTGHGGRVTSNTYTA
;
A
#
# COMPACT_ATOMS: atom_id res chain seq x y z
N MET A 1 17.10 -20.22 19.18
CA MET A 1 15.72 -20.11 19.71
C MET A 1 14.85 -18.99 19.09
N GLN A 2 15.40 -17.96 18.43
CA GLN A 2 14.59 -16.92 17.75
C GLN A 2 14.05 -17.33 16.35
N SER A 3 14.65 -18.32 15.70
CA SER A 3 14.26 -18.78 14.34
C SER A 3 12.93 -19.56 14.31
N SER A 4 12.63 -20.39 15.32
CA SER A 4 11.40 -21.21 15.34
C SER A 4 10.13 -20.40 15.61
N THR A 5 10.21 -19.30 16.37
CA THR A 5 9.09 -18.38 16.60
C THR A 5 8.81 -17.50 15.38
N LEU A 6 9.82 -17.27 14.52
CA LEU A 6 9.67 -16.55 13.26
C LEU A 6 8.97 -17.43 12.19
N MET A 7 9.35 -18.72 12.09
CA MET A 7 8.73 -19.68 11.15
C MET A 7 7.22 -19.89 11.43
N ARG A 8 6.79 -19.95 12.69
CA ARG A 8 5.35 -20.05 13.05
C ARG A 8 4.52 -18.84 12.59
N LYS A 9 5.14 -17.66 12.40
CA LYS A 9 4.45 -16.43 11.95
C LYS A 9 4.59 -16.18 10.46
N LEU A 10 5.48 -16.90 9.77
CA LEU A 10 5.82 -16.64 8.38
C LEU A 10 5.01 -17.50 7.39
N LEU A 11 4.59 -18.72 7.74
CA LEU A 11 3.74 -19.58 6.87
C LEU A 11 2.23 -19.35 7.04
N LEU A 12 1.81 -18.94 8.23
CA LEU A 12 0.40 -18.73 8.61
C LEU A 12 0.15 -17.24 8.80
N ARG A 13 -0.94 -16.69 8.25
CA ARG A 13 -1.43 -15.38 8.70
C ARG A 13 -2.91 -15.40 9.00
N SER A 14 -3.20 -15.34 10.30
CA SER A 14 -4.49 -15.02 10.86
C SER A 14 -4.31 -14.48 12.27
N TYR A 15 -5.28 -13.73 12.78
CA TYR A 15 -5.46 -13.56 14.22
C TYR A 15 -5.77 -14.94 14.86
N THR A 16 -5.70 -15.05 16.19
CA THR A 16 -5.88 -16.34 16.92
C THR A 16 -7.08 -17.16 16.43
N PHE A 17 -8.17 -16.49 16.08
CA PHE A 17 -9.36 -17.09 15.49
C PHE A 17 -9.10 -17.69 14.09
N GLY A 18 -8.51 -16.96 13.13
CA GLY A 18 -8.30 -17.53 11.80
C GLY A 18 -7.27 -18.67 11.82
N ALA A 19 -6.31 -18.69 12.77
CA ALA A 19 -5.44 -19.85 12.94
C ALA A 19 -6.23 -21.09 13.42
N ARG A 20 -7.33 -20.89 14.14
CA ARG A 20 -8.20 -21.95 14.65
C ARG A 20 -9.20 -22.47 13.61
N TYR A 21 -9.72 -21.58 12.75
CA TYR A 21 -10.87 -21.86 11.89
C TYR A 21 -10.58 -21.82 10.38
N GLY A 22 -9.43 -21.31 9.96
CA GLY A 22 -9.08 -21.23 8.55
C GLY A 22 -8.11 -20.09 8.26
N PRO A 23 -6.80 -20.35 8.18
CA PRO A 23 -5.83 -19.33 7.82
C PRO A 23 -5.61 -19.23 6.31
N SER A 24 -5.03 -18.11 5.89
CA SER A 24 -4.34 -18.04 4.60
C SER A 24 -2.96 -18.68 4.74
N LEU A 25 -2.62 -19.55 3.79
CA LEU A 25 -1.36 -20.28 3.74
C LEU A 25 -0.66 -20.05 2.40
N MET A 26 0.63 -19.72 2.44
CA MET A 26 1.42 -19.33 1.26
C MET A 26 2.67 -20.21 1.16
N PRO A 27 2.55 -21.53 0.91
CA PRO A 27 3.69 -22.44 0.88
C PRO A 27 4.60 -22.15 -0.32
N GLY A 28 5.90 -22.04 -0.05
CA GLY A 28 6.98 -22.05 -1.05
C GLY A 28 8.17 -22.81 -0.50
N GLY A 29 9.09 -23.24 -1.36
CA GLY A 29 10.25 -24.03 -0.96
C GLY A 29 10.67 -25.06 -2.00
N HIS A 30 10.86 -26.31 -1.59
CA HIS A 30 11.19 -27.41 -2.50
C HIS A 30 9.91 -28.04 -3.08
N PRO A 31 9.70 -28.05 -4.43
CA PRO A 31 8.46 -28.53 -5.04
C PRO A 31 8.05 -29.95 -4.66
N ALA A 32 9.03 -30.85 -4.49
CA ALA A 32 8.75 -32.23 -4.11
C ALA A 32 8.03 -32.37 -2.74
N ALA A 33 8.10 -31.37 -1.87
CA ALA A 33 7.38 -31.39 -0.59
C ALA A 33 5.88 -31.08 -0.75
N TRP A 34 5.48 -30.38 -1.82
CA TRP A 34 4.09 -29.91 -1.97
C TRP A 34 3.06 -31.03 -2.05
N PRO A 35 3.23 -32.11 -2.85
CA PRO A 35 2.26 -33.21 -2.89
C PRO A 35 2.00 -33.87 -1.52
N HIS A 36 3.00 -33.88 -0.63
CA HIS A 36 2.87 -34.46 0.71
C HIS A 36 2.12 -33.56 1.70
N LEU A 37 2.15 -32.24 1.48
CA LEU A 37 1.55 -31.24 2.38
C LEU A 37 0.23 -30.67 1.85
N LYS A 38 -0.02 -30.78 0.54
CA LYS A 38 -1.14 -30.15 -0.17
C LYS A 38 -2.47 -30.40 0.52
N ASP A 39 -2.82 -31.66 0.74
CA ASP A 39 -4.11 -32.04 1.31
C ASP A 39 -4.30 -31.48 2.72
N ILE A 40 -3.26 -31.53 3.54
CA ILE A 40 -3.31 -30.99 4.90
C ILE A 40 -3.51 -29.48 4.85
N PHE A 41 -2.68 -28.78 4.08
CA PHE A 41 -2.67 -27.32 4.00
C PHE A 41 -4.00 -26.81 3.42
N GLN A 42 -4.48 -27.39 2.32
CA GLN A 42 -5.72 -26.98 1.69
C GLN A 42 -6.96 -27.35 2.52
N LYS A 43 -6.95 -28.43 3.32
CA LYS A 43 -8.08 -28.76 4.21
C LYS A 43 -8.20 -27.80 5.39
N ILE A 44 -7.08 -27.37 5.98
CA ILE A 44 -7.12 -26.46 7.13
C ILE A 44 -7.25 -24.99 6.75
N ALA A 45 -6.92 -24.62 5.50
CA ALA A 45 -6.99 -23.23 5.03
C ALA A 45 -8.43 -22.69 5.00
N ALA A 46 -8.55 -21.36 5.11
CA ALA A 46 -9.80 -20.67 4.81
C ALA A 46 -10.30 -21.02 3.40
N LYS A 47 -11.61 -20.88 3.18
CA LYS A 47 -12.25 -21.11 1.89
C LYS A 47 -12.88 -19.80 1.39
N ALA A 48 -12.63 -19.46 0.14
CA ALA A 48 -13.29 -18.37 -0.58
C ALA A 48 -14.00 -18.97 -1.80
N ASP A 49 -15.32 -18.86 -1.87
CA ASP A 49 -16.15 -19.50 -2.92
C ASP A 49 -15.89 -21.01 -3.09
N GLY A 50 -15.62 -21.71 -1.98
CA GLY A 50 -15.27 -23.14 -1.98
C GLY A 50 -13.80 -23.44 -2.27
N GLU A 51 -13.01 -22.49 -2.76
CA GLU A 51 -11.59 -22.67 -3.05
C GLU A 51 -10.71 -22.44 -1.79
N PRO A 52 -9.70 -23.29 -1.52
CA PRO A 52 -8.73 -23.04 -0.45
C PRO A 52 -7.97 -21.73 -0.71
N CYS A 53 -7.86 -20.90 0.32
CA CYS A 53 -6.92 -19.78 0.40
C CYS A 53 -5.49 -20.29 0.66
N CYS A 54 -5.07 -21.26 -0.15
CA CYS A 54 -3.78 -21.93 -0.09
C CYS A 54 -3.46 -22.61 -1.43
N GLU A 55 -2.35 -22.22 -2.04
CA GLU A 55 -1.78 -22.91 -3.19
C GLU A 55 -0.24 -22.79 -3.20
N TRP A 56 0.44 -23.64 -3.97
CA TRP A 56 1.88 -23.56 -4.15
C TRP A 56 2.29 -22.20 -4.75
N VAL A 57 3.12 -21.47 -4.01
CA VAL A 57 3.60 -20.14 -4.42
C VAL A 57 4.77 -20.24 -5.39
N GLY A 58 5.74 -21.11 -5.11
CA GLY A 58 6.94 -21.26 -5.94
C GLY A 58 8.16 -21.76 -5.16
N ASN A 59 9.33 -21.62 -5.77
CA ASN A 59 10.58 -22.15 -5.24
C ASN A 59 11.16 -21.32 -4.07
N ALA A 60 12.02 -21.96 -3.28
CA ALA A 60 12.85 -21.32 -2.26
C ALA A 60 12.05 -20.40 -1.29
N GLY A 61 12.40 -19.12 -1.22
CA GLY A 61 11.79 -18.15 -0.30
C GLY A 61 10.48 -17.52 -0.77
N SER A 62 9.91 -17.94 -1.90
CA SER A 62 8.79 -17.25 -2.56
C SER A 62 7.56 -17.07 -1.65
N GLY A 63 7.17 -18.11 -0.90
CA GLY A 63 6.04 -18.05 0.03
C GLY A 63 6.25 -17.03 1.14
N HIS A 64 7.46 -16.93 1.67
CA HIS A 64 7.83 -15.91 2.66
C HIS A 64 7.90 -14.51 2.07
N PHE A 65 8.34 -14.38 0.82
CA PHE A 65 8.35 -13.10 0.12
C PHE A 65 6.92 -12.59 -0.14
N VAL A 66 6.02 -13.44 -0.63
CA VAL A 66 4.59 -13.12 -0.80
C VAL A 66 3.98 -12.68 0.53
N LYS A 67 4.29 -13.38 1.62
CA LYS A 67 3.86 -12.98 2.96
C LYS A 67 4.41 -11.62 3.40
N MET A 68 5.67 -11.32 3.11
CA MET A 68 6.26 -10.02 3.40
C MET A 68 5.51 -8.91 2.67
N VAL A 69 5.28 -9.06 1.35
CA VAL A 69 4.51 -8.08 0.56
C VAL A 69 3.09 -7.91 1.09
N HIS A 70 2.38 -9.00 1.41
CA HIS A 70 1.08 -8.98 2.07
C HIS A 70 1.08 -8.11 3.34
N ASN A 71 2.13 -8.21 4.17
CA ASN A 71 2.25 -7.39 5.38
C ASN A 71 2.54 -5.92 5.06
N GLY A 72 3.27 -5.63 3.98
CA GLY A 72 3.44 -4.26 3.48
C GLY A 72 2.11 -3.66 3.05
N ILE A 73 1.32 -4.39 2.26
CA ILE A 73 -0.02 -3.97 1.83
C ILE A 73 -0.94 -3.73 3.03
N GLU A 74 -0.91 -4.59 4.06
CA GLU A 74 -1.67 -4.34 5.29
C GLU A 74 -1.30 -3.00 5.93
N TYR A 75 -0.01 -2.65 5.97
CA TYR A 75 0.41 -1.37 6.55
C TYR A 75 -0.18 -0.20 5.76
N GLY A 76 -0.18 -0.32 4.42
CA GLY A 76 -0.84 0.64 3.53
C GLY A 76 -2.33 0.76 3.82
N ASP A 77 -3.07 -0.34 3.82
CA ASP A 77 -4.52 -0.36 4.09
C ASP A 77 -4.86 0.27 5.44
N MET A 78 -4.14 -0.09 6.51
CA MET A 78 -4.35 0.48 7.83
C MET A 78 -4.09 1.99 7.86
N GLN A 79 -3.02 2.45 7.18
CA GLN A 79 -2.68 3.87 7.14
C GLN A 79 -3.72 4.68 6.37
N LEU A 80 -4.19 4.17 5.23
CA LEU A 80 -5.26 4.81 4.43
C LEU A 80 -6.55 4.96 5.23
N ILE A 81 -6.94 3.92 5.98
CA ILE A 81 -8.12 3.97 6.86
C ILE A 81 -7.92 4.99 7.99
N ALA A 82 -6.71 5.09 8.56
CA ALA A 82 -6.39 6.07 9.58
C ALA A 82 -6.48 7.51 9.06
N GLU A 83 -6.07 7.75 7.80
CA GLU A 83 -6.18 9.04 7.12
C GLU A 83 -7.64 9.41 6.85
N ALA A 84 -8.45 8.45 6.38
CA ALA A 84 -9.90 8.63 6.24
C ALA A 84 -10.56 8.98 7.58
N TYR A 85 -10.23 8.26 8.65
CA TYR A 85 -10.69 8.58 10.02
C TYR A 85 -10.30 10.01 10.44
N HIS A 86 -9.05 10.43 10.17
CA HIS A 86 -8.58 11.75 10.55
C HIS A 86 -9.34 12.86 9.80
N LEU A 87 -9.64 12.64 8.52
CA LEU A 87 -10.44 13.56 7.72
C LEU A 87 -11.91 13.62 8.18
N LEU A 88 -12.54 12.47 8.46
CA LEU A 88 -13.90 12.43 9.01
C LEU A 88 -13.97 13.16 10.36
N SER A 89 -12.92 13.03 11.18
CA SER A 89 -12.86 13.70 12.49
C SER A 89 -12.54 15.19 12.41
N LYS A 90 -11.65 15.63 11.52
CA LYS A 90 -11.12 17.02 11.51
C LYS A 90 -11.64 17.91 10.40
N ALA A 91 -11.97 17.34 9.25
CA ALA A 91 -12.54 18.09 8.12
C ALA A 91 -14.07 18.03 8.11
N VAL A 92 -14.64 16.88 8.45
CA VAL A 92 -16.11 16.71 8.52
C VAL A 92 -16.66 16.96 9.92
N GLU A 93 -15.83 16.74 10.95
CA GLU A 93 -16.16 16.94 12.37
C GLU A 93 -17.22 15.96 12.90
N LEU A 94 -17.18 14.72 12.41
CA LEU A 94 -18.01 13.63 12.91
C LEU A 94 -17.54 13.13 14.28
N ASN A 95 -18.49 12.72 15.11
CA ASN A 95 -18.21 11.95 16.33
C ASN A 95 -17.95 10.46 16.01
N HIS A 96 -17.57 9.68 17.02
CA HIS A 96 -17.18 8.28 16.83
C HIS A 96 -18.33 7.37 16.37
N ASP A 97 -19.56 7.63 16.79
CA ASP A 97 -20.73 6.86 16.36
C ASP A 97 -21.07 7.14 14.89
N GLN A 98 -21.07 8.41 14.51
CA GLN A 98 -21.28 8.83 13.12
C GLN A 98 -20.19 8.30 12.20
N MET A 99 -18.93 8.33 12.63
CA MET A 99 -17.84 7.71 11.87
C MET A 99 -18.06 6.20 11.73
N ALA A 100 -18.46 5.51 12.80
CA ALA A 100 -18.73 4.08 12.70
C ALA A 100 -19.85 3.77 11.70
N GLU A 101 -20.94 4.53 11.68
CA GLU A 101 -22.02 4.40 10.69
C GLU A 101 -21.53 4.59 9.24
N VAL A 102 -20.67 5.59 9.01
CA VAL A 102 -20.04 5.82 7.70
C VAL A 102 -19.20 4.62 7.27
N LEU A 103 -18.37 4.07 8.17
CA LEU A 103 -17.52 2.92 7.88
C LEU A 103 -18.35 1.65 7.65
N GLU A 104 -19.47 1.47 8.36
CA GLU A 104 -20.42 0.38 8.11
C GLU A 104 -21.10 0.49 6.75
N ASP A 105 -21.42 1.70 6.31
CA ASP A 105 -21.96 1.93 4.97
C ASP A 105 -20.93 1.62 3.89
N TRP A 106 -19.69 2.10 4.05
CA TRP A 106 -18.58 1.78 3.13
C TRP A 106 -18.33 0.28 3.04
N ASN A 107 -18.47 -0.45 4.15
CA ASN A 107 -18.28 -1.90 4.18
C ASN A 107 -19.34 -2.70 3.40
N LYS A 108 -20.45 -2.08 2.98
CA LYS A 108 -21.45 -2.71 2.11
C LYS A 108 -21.10 -2.60 0.62
N GLY A 109 -20.13 -1.76 0.28
CA GLY A 109 -19.77 -1.39 -1.10
C GLY A 109 -18.44 -1.97 -1.56
N GLU A 110 -17.69 -1.18 -2.34
CA GLU A 110 -16.38 -1.54 -2.89
C GLU A 110 -15.27 -1.66 -1.84
N LEU A 111 -15.46 -1.04 -0.68
CA LEU A 111 -14.55 -1.08 0.46
C LEU A 111 -14.81 -2.26 1.41
N ASP A 112 -15.76 -3.16 1.09
CA ASP A 112 -16.02 -4.40 1.83
C ASP A 112 -14.71 -5.13 2.16
N SER A 113 -14.36 -5.11 3.44
CA SER A 113 -13.11 -5.68 3.92
C SER A 113 -13.11 -5.85 5.43
N PHE A 114 -12.32 -6.81 5.89
CA PHE A 114 -12.16 -7.04 7.32
C PHE A 114 -11.64 -5.80 8.07
N LEU A 115 -10.73 -5.03 7.46
CA LEU A 115 -10.16 -3.85 8.11
C LEU A 115 -11.18 -2.72 8.28
N ILE A 116 -12.08 -2.51 7.33
CA ILE A 116 -13.17 -1.54 7.45
C ILE A 116 -14.16 -2.01 8.52
N GLU A 117 -14.56 -3.29 8.48
CA GLU A 117 -15.45 -3.91 9.46
C GLU A 117 -14.94 -3.72 10.91
N ILE A 118 -13.69 -4.11 11.19
CA ILE A 118 -13.16 -3.95 12.55
C ILE A 118 -12.98 -2.49 12.94
N THR A 119 -12.75 -1.58 11.98
CA THR A 119 -12.62 -0.16 12.26
C THR A 119 -13.95 0.41 12.75
N ALA A 120 -15.06 0.06 12.10
CA ALA A 120 -16.40 0.43 12.58
C ALA A 120 -16.66 -0.11 14.00
N ASN A 121 -16.36 -1.38 14.25
CA ASN A 121 -16.52 -2.00 15.58
C ASN A 121 -15.66 -1.32 16.66
N ILE A 122 -14.41 -0.96 16.33
CA ILE A 122 -13.49 -0.24 17.23
C ILE A 122 -14.04 1.14 17.59
N LEU A 123 -14.60 1.88 16.62
CA LEU A 123 -15.18 3.21 16.86
C LEU A 123 -16.44 3.15 17.74
N LYS A 124 -17.20 2.06 17.69
CA LYS A 124 -18.36 1.81 18.57
C LYS A 124 -17.98 1.35 19.97
N TYR A 125 -16.77 0.82 20.16
CA TYR A 125 -16.38 0.28 21.45
C TYR A 125 -16.34 1.37 22.53
N ARG A 126 -16.90 1.04 23.70
CA ARG A 126 -16.92 1.87 24.90
C ARG A 126 -16.22 1.15 26.03
N ASP A 127 -15.50 1.90 26.86
CA ASP A 127 -14.91 1.35 28.07
C ASP A 127 -15.94 1.20 29.21
N GLU A 128 -15.47 0.80 30.38
CA GLU A 128 -16.29 0.59 31.59
C GLU A 128 -17.04 1.85 32.05
N LYS A 129 -16.63 3.04 31.60
CA LYS A 129 -17.27 4.33 31.90
C LYS A 129 -18.25 4.78 30.81
N GLY A 130 -18.42 3.99 29.75
CA GLY A 130 -19.27 4.35 28.61
C GLY A 130 -18.62 5.34 27.63
N GLU A 131 -17.32 5.58 27.72
CA GLU A 131 -16.61 6.55 26.88
C GLU A 131 -15.91 5.87 25.70
N PRO A 132 -15.80 6.52 24.52
CA PRO A 132 -15.04 5.99 23.39
C PRO A 132 -13.59 5.70 23.77
N ILE A 133 -13.10 4.50 23.44
CA ILE A 133 -11.74 4.10 23.81
C ILE A 133 -10.67 4.72 22.92
N VAL A 134 -10.96 4.93 21.63
CA VAL A 134 -9.97 5.36 20.62
C VAL A 134 -9.23 6.65 21.00
N PRO A 135 -9.90 7.73 21.47
CA PRO A 135 -9.22 8.95 21.91
C PRO A 135 -8.26 8.77 23.10
N LYS A 136 -8.40 7.68 23.85
CA LYS A 136 -7.59 7.38 25.04
C LYS A 136 -6.36 6.53 24.73
N ILE A 137 -6.29 5.95 23.54
CA ILE A 137 -5.16 5.12 23.11
C ILE A 137 -4.00 6.03 22.74
N ARG A 138 -2.79 5.74 23.25
CA ARG A 138 -1.58 6.46 22.87
C ARG A 138 -1.31 6.29 21.37
N ASP A 139 -1.21 7.39 20.66
CA ASP A 139 -0.96 7.50 19.20
C ASP A 139 0.51 7.22 18.83
N SER A 140 1.02 6.06 19.23
CA SER A 140 2.38 5.58 18.93
C SER A 140 2.30 4.15 18.41
N ALA A 141 2.25 4.01 17.09
CA ALA A 141 2.03 2.73 16.42
C ALA A 141 3.29 1.84 16.46
N GLY A 142 3.16 0.66 17.07
CA GLY A 142 4.20 -0.37 17.04
C GLY A 142 4.36 -1.02 15.66
N GLN A 143 5.51 -1.65 15.45
CA GLN A 143 5.79 -2.47 14.26
C GLN A 143 6.79 -3.57 14.56
N LYS A 144 6.63 -4.74 13.92
CA LYS A 144 7.49 -5.94 14.11
C LYS A 144 8.49 -6.16 12.97
N GLY A 145 8.73 -5.15 12.13
CA GLY A 145 9.74 -5.17 11.07
C GLY A 145 9.28 -5.61 9.68
N THR A 146 8.23 -6.44 9.55
CA THR A 146 7.84 -7.01 8.24
C THR A 146 7.45 -5.96 7.19
N GLY A 147 6.79 -4.86 7.58
CA GLY A 147 6.48 -3.77 6.65
C GLY A 147 7.75 -3.06 6.15
N LYS A 148 8.78 -2.92 7.01
CA LYS A 148 10.08 -2.34 6.63
C LYS A 148 10.80 -3.20 5.60
N TRP A 149 10.72 -4.53 5.72
CA TRP A 149 11.35 -5.43 4.76
C TRP A 149 10.77 -5.30 3.36
N THR A 150 9.45 -5.07 3.24
CA THR A 150 8.84 -4.75 1.94
C THR A 150 9.43 -3.49 1.33
N CYS A 151 9.64 -2.44 2.13
CA CYS A 151 10.27 -1.20 1.66
C CYS A 151 11.75 -1.42 1.28
N PHE A 152 12.50 -2.20 2.05
CA PHE A 152 13.89 -2.53 1.73
C PHE A 152 14.00 -3.30 0.42
N ALA A 153 13.17 -4.32 0.21
CA ALA A 153 13.13 -5.07 -1.04
C ALA A 153 12.74 -4.17 -2.22
N ALA A 154 11.78 -3.26 -2.03
CA ALA A 154 11.41 -2.30 -3.07
C ALA A 154 12.57 -1.39 -3.47
N LEU A 155 13.30 -0.84 -2.49
CA LEU A 155 14.47 0.00 -2.74
C LEU A 155 15.61 -0.80 -3.39
N GLU A 156 15.88 -2.01 -2.91
CA GLU A 156 16.92 -2.91 -3.45
C GLU A 156 16.66 -3.27 -4.92
N TYR A 157 15.40 -3.47 -5.30
CA TYR A 157 15.04 -3.84 -6.68
C TYR A 157 14.65 -2.65 -7.55
N GLY A 158 14.73 -1.42 -7.04
CA GLY A 158 14.43 -0.20 -7.80
C GLY A 158 12.94 0.03 -8.11
N LEU A 159 12.04 -0.42 -7.24
CA LEU A 159 10.58 -0.34 -7.44
C LEU A 159 9.92 0.78 -6.60
N PRO A 160 9.02 1.59 -7.19
CA PRO A 160 8.37 2.71 -6.52
C PRO A 160 7.18 2.25 -5.64
N VAL A 161 7.45 1.50 -4.58
CA VAL A 161 6.43 1.04 -3.61
C VAL A 161 6.17 2.12 -2.54
N THR A 162 5.79 3.30 -3.01
CA THR A 162 5.81 4.56 -2.23
C THR A 162 4.79 4.57 -1.10
N LEU A 163 3.57 4.08 -1.31
CA LEU A 163 2.51 4.16 -0.30
C LEU A 163 2.84 3.30 0.93
N ILE A 164 3.37 2.09 0.71
CA ILE A 164 3.81 1.21 1.80
C ILE A 164 5.00 1.86 2.54
N GLY A 165 5.90 2.53 1.82
CA GLY A 165 6.96 3.36 2.39
C GLY A 165 6.42 4.42 3.34
N GLU A 166 5.47 5.22 2.87
CA GLU A 166 4.81 6.25 3.69
C GLU A 166 4.07 5.65 4.88
N ALA A 167 3.41 4.50 4.74
CA ALA A 167 2.77 3.82 5.86
C ALA A 167 3.77 3.35 6.93
N VAL A 168 4.99 2.95 6.53
CA VAL A 168 6.08 2.64 7.47
C VAL A 168 6.60 3.92 8.14
N PHE A 169 6.83 4.99 7.38
CA PHE A 169 7.31 6.26 7.93
C PHE A 169 6.29 6.94 8.85
N ALA A 170 4.99 6.87 8.55
CA ALA A 170 3.92 7.37 9.40
C ALA A 170 3.93 6.69 10.78
N ARG A 171 4.23 5.38 10.86
CA ARG A 171 4.44 4.70 12.14
C ARG A 171 5.66 5.22 12.88
N CYS A 172 6.79 5.42 12.18
CA CYS A 172 7.99 6.02 12.77
C CYS A 172 7.70 7.42 13.31
N LEU A 173 6.99 8.27 12.56
CA LEU A 173 6.58 9.61 12.98
C LEU A 173 5.67 9.55 14.21
N SER A 174 4.73 8.61 14.28
CA SER A 174 3.86 8.44 15.44
C SER A 174 4.65 8.10 16.72
N ALA A 175 5.75 7.36 16.61
CA ALA A 175 6.61 6.98 17.73
C ALA A 175 7.37 8.17 18.34
N LEU A 176 7.59 9.25 17.58
CA LEU A 176 8.17 10.52 18.06
C LEU A 176 7.14 11.34 18.87
N LYS A 177 6.34 10.69 19.74
CA LYS A 177 5.18 11.32 20.41
C LYS A 177 5.57 12.57 21.21
N ASP A 178 6.58 12.46 22.06
CA ASP A 178 6.95 13.54 22.96
C ASP A 178 7.55 14.72 22.18
N GLU A 179 8.26 14.42 21.08
CA GLU A 179 8.77 15.42 20.16
C GLU A 179 7.64 16.12 19.39
N ARG A 180 6.66 15.38 18.89
CA ARG A 180 5.46 15.96 18.25
C ARG A 180 4.67 16.86 19.20
N VAL A 181 4.56 16.49 20.48
CA VAL A 181 3.91 17.36 21.48
C VAL A 181 4.66 18.68 21.63
N ARG A 182 6.00 18.65 21.80
CA ARG A 182 6.81 19.87 21.85
C ARG A 182 6.70 20.69 20.57
N ALA A 183 6.81 20.05 19.41
CA ALA A 183 6.71 20.71 18.11
C ALA A 183 5.34 21.38 17.93
N SER A 184 4.25 20.77 18.41
CA SER A 184 2.90 21.32 18.28
C SER A 184 2.69 22.65 19.02
N GLN A 185 3.55 22.97 19.99
CA GLN A 185 3.52 24.24 20.73
C GLN A 185 4.31 25.35 20.05
N GLN A 186 5.17 25.03 19.07
CA GLN A 186 6.13 25.96 18.47
C GLN A 186 5.92 26.17 16.98
N LEU A 187 5.51 25.12 16.26
CA LEU A 187 5.34 25.16 14.82
C LEU A 187 3.92 25.63 14.46
N PRO A 188 3.79 26.63 13.56
CA PRO A 188 2.48 27.12 13.14
C PRO A 188 1.72 26.06 12.35
N ARG A 189 0.39 26.11 12.43
CA ARG A 189 -0.53 25.29 11.63
C ARG A 189 -1.53 26.19 10.90
N PRO A 190 -2.09 25.74 9.76
CA PRO A 190 -3.19 26.46 9.13
C PRO A 190 -4.33 26.71 10.12
N THR A 191 -4.83 27.93 10.15
CA THR A 191 -5.97 28.36 11.00
C THR A 191 -7.28 28.40 10.22
N VAL A 192 -7.30 27.85 9.01
CA VAL A 192 -8.45 27.83 8.10
C VAL A 192 -9.52 26.90 8.67
N SER A 193 -10.77 27.39 8.78
CA SER A 193 -11.89 26.59 9.28
C SER A 193 -12.28 25.50 8.27
N PRO A 194 -12.61 24.27 8.72
CA PRO A 194 -13.14 23.20 7.87
C PRO A 194 -14.28 23.65 6.95
N ASP A 195 -15.23 24.43 7.44
CA ASP A 195 -16.40 24.89 6.66
C ASP A 195 -16.01 25.80 5.46
N THR A 196 -14.83 26.41 5.48
CA THR A 196 -14.33 27.23 4.36
C THR A 196 -13.66 26.40 3.26
N VAL A 197 -13.28 25.17 3.58
CA VAL A 197 -12.63 24.24 2.65
C VAL A 197 -13.62 23.17 2.18
N VAL A 198 -14.48 22.69 3.08
CA VAL A 198 -15.47 21.64 2.86
C VAL A 198 -16.87 22.24 2.91
N GLN A 199 -17.41 22.59 1.74
CA GLN A 199 -18.73 23.23 1.64
C GLN A 199 -19.88 22.24 1.86
N ASP A 200 -19.77 21.04 1.30
CA ASP A 200 -20.74 19.95 1.49
C ASP A 200 -20.06 18.77 2.19
N LYS A 201 -20.31 18.66 3.49
CA LYS A 201 -19.79 17.58 4.34
C LYS A 201 -20.26 16.19 3.89
N ARG A 202 -21.49 16.05 3.35
CA ARG A 202 -22.01 14.75 2.88
C ARG A 202 -21.33 14.31 1.60
N GLU A 203 -21.14 15.24 0.67
CA GLU A 203 -20.39 14.96 -0.55
C GLU A 203 -18.92 14.66 -0.23
N PHE A 204 -18.31 15.41 0.68
CA PHE A 204 -16.92 15.18 1.07
C PHE A 204 -16.70 13.79 1.69
N ILE A 205 -17.66 13.26 2.47
CA ILE A 205 -17.61 11.86 2.96
C ILE A 205 -17.52 10.86 1.78
N LYS A 206 -18.33 11.04 0.73
CA LYS A 206 -18.26 10.18 -0.46
C LYS A 206 -16.94 10.33 -1.19
N GLN A 207 -16.41 11.55 -1.25
CA GLN A 207 -15.12 11.83 -1.87
C GLN A 207 -13.97 11.18 -1.10
N ILE A 208 -14.01 11.16 0.24
CA ILE A 208 -13.06 10.42 1.09
C ILE A 208 -13.13 8.92 0.78
N SER A 209 -14.33 8.35 0.65
CA SER A 209 -14.51 6.93 0.26
C SER A 209 -13.82 6.62 -1.07
N LYS A 210 -14.05 7.46 -2.09
CA LYS A 210 -13.42 7.31 -3.42
C LYS A 210 -11.90 7.47 -3.37
N ALA A 211 -11.40 8.46 -2.62
CA ALA A 211 -9.97 8.68 -2.41
C ALA A 211 -9.30 7.47 -1.73
N LEU A 212 -9.96 6.91 -0.72
CA LEU A 212 -9.54 5.70 -0.02
C LEU A 212 -9.45 4.51 -0.98
N TYR A 213 -10.49 4.31 -1.80
CA TYR A 213 -10.53 3.22 -2.77
C TYR A 213 -9.46 3.35 -3.87
N ALA A 214 -9.31 4.53 -4.47
CA ALA A 214 -8.28 4.80 -5.48
C ALA A 214 -6.86 4.60 -4.93
N SER A 215 -6.59 5.12 -3.73
CA SER A 215 -5.29 4.94 -3.07
C SER A 215 -5.00 3.49 -2.72
N LYS A 216 -6.03 2.74 -2.32
CA LYS A 216 -5.93 1.29 -2.11
C LYS A 216 -5.56 0.57 -3.41
N ILE A 217 -6.19 0.89 -4.53
CA ILE A 217 -5.83 0.32 -5.84
C ILE A 217 -4.35 0.55 -6.14
N VAL A 218 -3.85 1.77 -5.94
CA VAL A 218 -2.43 2.08 -6.14
C VAL A 218 -1.52 1.27 -5.21
N SER A 219 -1.86 1.12 -3.93
CA SER A 219 -1.05 0.31 -3.00
C SER A 219 -0.91 -1.14 -3.46
N TYR A 220 -2.01 -1.75 -3.94
CA TYR A 220 -1.97 -3.11 -4.46
C TYR A 220 -1.23 -3.19 -5.79
N ALA A 221 -1.42 -2.22 -6.70
CA ALA A 221 -0.65 -2.14 -7.94
C ALA A 221 0.86 -2.14 -7.66
N GLN A 222 1.32 -1.29 -6.73
CA GLN A 222 2.71 -1.24 -6.28
C GLN A 222 3.19 -2.57 -5.66
N GLY A 223 2.36 -3.21 -4.82
CA GLY A 223 2.67 -4.51 -4.23
C GLY A 223 2.85 -5.61 -5.29
N PHE A 224 1.97 -5.66 -6.29
CA PHE A 224 2.07 -6.62 -7.39
C PHE A 224 3.24 -6.31 -8.34
N MET A 225 3.61 -5.05 -8.56
CA MET A 225 4.85 -4.68 -9.25
C MET A 225 6.09 -5.27 -8.56
N LEU A 226 6.14 -5.17 -7.22
CA LEU A 226 7.22 -5.75 -6.43
C LEU A 226 7.27 -7.28 -6.54
N LEU A 227 6.11 -7.94 -6.49
CA LEU A 227 6.01 -9.39 -6.72
C LEU A 227 6.48 -9.78 -8.12
N ALA A 228 6.11 -9.01 -9.14
CA ALA A 228 6.51 -9.26 -10.51
C ALA A 228 8.03 -9.13 -10.69
N GLN A 229 8.63 -8.09 -10.15
CA GLN A 229 10.08 -7.92 -10.20
C GLN A 229 10.80 -9.05 -9.45
N ALA A 230 10.35 -9.42 -8.25
CA ALA A 230 10.94 -10.53 -7.50
C ALA A 230 10.79 -11.86 -8.25
N SER A 231 9.63 -12.10 -8.89
CA SER A 231 9.41 -13.29 -9.71
C SER A 231 10.41 -13.38 -10.86
N LYS A 232 10.70 -12.26 -11.53
CA LYS A 232 11.70 -12.17 -12.60
C LYS A 232 13.12 -12.38 -12.06
N GLN A 233 13.50 -11.67 -11.01
CA GLN A 233 14.84 -11.73 -10.42
C GLN A 233 15.21 -13.13 -9.94
N PHE A 234 14.26 -13.84 -9.34
CA PHE A 234 14.49 -15.15 -8.72
C PHE A 234 13.95 -16.34 -9.54
N ASN A 235 13.45 -16.10 -10.76
CA ASN A 235 12.83 -17.11 -11.63
C ASN A 235 11.77 -17.96 -10.91
N TRP A 236 10.91 -17.31 -10.11
CA TRP A 236 9.90 -18.01 -9.29
C TRP A 236 8.63 -18.38 -10.06
N ASN A 237 8.39 -17.77 -11.22
CA ASN A 237 7.18 -17.97 -12.04
C ASN A 237 5.90 -17.85 -11.20
N LEU A 238 5.80 -16.77 -10.40
CA LEU A 238 4.68 -16.56 -9.49
C LEU A 238 3.35 -16.48 -10.24
N ASN A 239 2.32 -17.14 -9.70
CA ASN A 239 0.95 -17.01 -10.19
C ASN A 239 0.20 -15.91 -9.41
N PHE A 240 0.09 -14.73 -10.00
CA PHE A 240 -0.53 -13.57 -9.34
C PHE A 240 -2.03 -13.76 -9.05
N GLY A 241 -2.76 -14.47 -9.90
CA GLY A 241 -4.16 -14.83 -9.65
C GLY A 241 -4.30 -15.77 -8.43
N ALA A 242 -3.41 -16.75 -8.30
CA ALA A 242 -3.37 -17.62 -7.12
C ALA A 242 -2.96 -16.87 -5.84
N ILE A 243 -2.02 -15.92 -5.94
CA ILE A 243 -1.67 -15.04 -4.81
C ILE A 243 -2.87 -14.21 -4.36
N ALA A 244 -3.59 -13.59 -5.32
CA ALA A 244 -4.80 -12.85 -5.01
C ALA A 244 -5.85 -13.74 -4.33
N LEU A 245 -6.08 -14.96 -4.85
CA LEU A 245 -6.96 -15.97 -4.23
C LEU A 245 -6.55 -16.29 -2.79
N MET A 246 -5.27 -16.55 -2.54
CA MET A 246 -4.76 -16.85 -1.19
C MET A 246 -5.05 -15.72 -0.20
N TRP A 247 -5.13 -14.47 -0.68
CA TRP A 247 -5.44 -13.31 0.16
C TRP A 247 -6.95 -13.05 0.30
N ARG A 248 -7.83 -13.68 -0.49
CA ARG A 248 -9.29 -13.45 -0.43
C ARG A 248 -9.93 -13.86 0.91
N GLY A 249 -9.33 -14.78 1.64
CA GLY A 249 -9.86 -15.28 2.91
C GLY A 249 -8.75 -15.64 3.91
N GLY A 250 -9.10 -15.76 5.18
CA GLY A 250 -8.20 -16.19 6.27
C GLY A 250 -7.10 -15.19 6.68
N CYS A 251 -6.72 -14.26 5.81
CA CYS A 251 -5.75 -13.21 6.09
C CYS A 251 -6.39 -11.90 6.60
N ILE A 252 -5.56 -10.91 6.92
CA ILE A 252 -6.02 -9.61 7.47
C ILE A 252 -6.53 -8.69 6.36
N ILE A 253 -5.90 -8.68 5.19
CA ILE A 253 -6.28 -7.80 4.07
C ILE A 253 -7.46 -8.36 3.24
N ARG A 254 -8.11 -9.43 3.74
CA ARG A 254 -9.22 -10.09 3.06
C ARG A 254 -10.34 -9.09 2.76
N SER A 255 -10.80 -9.12 1.51
CA SER A 255 -11.76 -8.15 0.97
C SER A 255 -12.35 -8.65 -0.34
N LYS A 256 -13.54 -8.14 -0.69
CA LYS A 256 -14.15 -8.37 -2.02
C LYS A 256 -13.21 -7.94 -3.15
N PHE A 257 -12.47 -6.85 -2.93
CA PHE A 257 -11.46 -6.27 -3.82
C PHE A 257 -10.43 -7.29 -4.37
N LEU A 258 -10.05 -8.30 -3.59
CA LEU A 258 -9.11 -9.33 -4.04
C LEU A 258 -9.70 -10.30 -5.07
N GLY A 259 -11.03 -10.40 -5.13
CA GLY A 259 -11.73 -11.08 -6.21
C GLY A 259 -11.56 -10.35 -7.55
N ASP A 260 -11.58 -9.02 -7.55
CA ASP A 260 -11.33 -8.20 -8.74
C ASP A 260 -9.89 -8.38 -9.25
N ILE A 261 -8.91 -8.37 -8.34
CA ILE A 261 -7.50 -8.61 -8.69
C ILE A 261 -7.31 -9.99 -9.30
N LYS A 262 -7.94 -11.03 -8.71
CA LYS A 262 -7.90 -12.39 -9.27
C LYS A 262 -8.44 -12.39 -10.71
N ARG A 263 -9.62 -11.79 -10.94
CA ARG A 263 -10.24 -11.70 -12.27
C ARG A 263 -9.35 -10.99 -13.29
N ALA A 264 -8.69 -9.91 -12.90
CA ALA A 264 -7.75 -9.19 -13.78
C ALA A 264 -6.62 -10.11 -14.27
N PHE A 265 -5.99 -10.86 -13.36
CA PHE A 265 -4.91 -11.80 -13.72
C PHE A 265 -5.39 -13.10 -14.38
N ASP A 266 -6.62 -13.55 -14.10
CA ASP A 266 -7.25 -14.66 -14.83
C ASP A 266 -7.49 -14.27 -16.29
N THR A 267 -7.91 -13.01 -16.54
CA THR A 267 -8.18 -12.45 -17.87
C THR A 267 -6.90 -12.19 -18.64
N ASN A 268 -5.90 -11.58 -18.00
CA ASN A 268 -4.59 -11.33 -18.60
C ASN A 268 -3.46 -11.71 -17.63
N LYS A 269 -2.88 -12.89 -17.84
CA LYS A 269 -1.75 -13.39 -17.05
C LYS A 269 -0.46 -12.59 -17.21
N GLN A 270 -0.36 -11.79 -18.28
CA GLN A 270 0.80 -10.94 -18.60
C GLN A 270 0.51 -9.46 -18.32
N LEU A 271 -0.50 -9.16 -17.50
CA LEU A 271 -0.82 -7.80 -17.09
C LEU A 271 0.39 -7.15 -16.41
N SER A 272 0.93 -6.10 -17.02
CA SER A 272 2.14 -5.43 -16.53
C SER A 272 1.88 -4.61 -15.26
N ASN A 273 0.66 -4.09 -15.11
CA ASN A 273 0.25 -3.33 -13.93
C ASN A 273 -1.28 -3.44 -13.74
N LEU A 274 -1.72 -3.58 -12.49
CA LEU A 274 -3.15 -3.62 -12.15
C LEU A 274 -3.93 -2.41 -12.65
N LEU A 275 -3.31 -1.23 -12.71
CA LEU A 275 -3.96 0.00 -13.18
C LEU A 275 -4.43 -0.07 -14.64
N LEU A 276 -3.87 -0.98 -15.44
CA LEU A 276 -4.15 -1.15 -16.86
C LEU A 276 -5.25 -2.18 -17.15
N ASP A 277 -5.76 -2.86 -16.13
CA ASP A 277 -6.95 -3.70 -16.26
C ASP A 277 -8.21 -2.83 -16.30
N SER A 278 -9.19 -3.23 -17.13
CA SER A 278 -10.37 -2.40 -17.43
C SER A 278 -11.24 -2.08 -16.22
N PHE A 279 -11.32 -2.98 -15.24
CA PHE A 279 -12.06 -2.72 -14.00
C PHE A 279 -11.37 -1.64 -13.17
N PHE A 280 -10.05 -1.76 -12.96
CA PHE A 280 -9.31 -0.79 -12.15
C PHE A 280 -9.12 0.55 -12.85
N THR A 281 -8.96 0.56 -14.18
CA THR A 281 -8.98 1.80 -14.98
C THR A 281 -10.29 2.54 -14.77
N LYS A 282 -11.44 1.85 -14.89
CA LYS A 282 -12.75 2.47 -14.65
C LYS A 282 -12.89 2.99 -13.22
N ALA A 283 -12.52 2.17 -12.23
CA ALA A 283 -12.60 2.54 -10.81
C ALA A 283 -11.82 3.81 -10.49
N ILE A 284 -10.60 3.94 -11.03
CA ILE A 284 -9.79 5.14 -10.83
C ILE A 284 -10.36 6.34 -11.58
N THR A 285 -10.81 6.17 -12.83
CA THR A 285 -11.47 7.26 -13.58
C THR A 285 -12.66 7.82 -12.79
N ASP A 286 -13.47 6.96 -12.17
CA ASP A 286 -14.65 7.37 -11.38
C ASP A 286 -14.28 8.05 -10.03
N ALA A 287 -13.03 7.90 -9.58
CA ALA A 287 -12.57 8.33 -8.26
C ALA A 287 -11.55 9.48 -8.27
N GLN A 288 -10.80 9.69 -9.36
CA GLN A 288 -9.61 10.54 -9.37
C GLN A 288 -9.91 12.02 -9.07
N ASP A 289 -11.04 12.56 -9.51
CA ASP A 289 -11.42 13.95 -9.17
C ASP A 289 -11.71 14.11 -7.67
N SER A 290 -12.50 13.19 -7.10
CA SER A 290 -12.77 13.16 -5.66
C SER A 290 -11.49 12.99 -4.84
N TRP A 291 -10.57 12.17 -5.34
CA TRP A 291 -9.28 11.94 -4.73
C TRP A 291 -8.43 13.21 -4.66
N ARG A 292 -8.38 13.98 -5.75
CA ARG A 292 -7.69 15.28 -5.79
C ARG A 292 -8.34 16.28 -4.83
N VAL A 293 -9.67 16.35 -4.79
CA VAL A 293 -10.39 17.24 -3.86
C VAL A 293 -10.02 16.92 -2.41
N VAL A 294 -9.97 15.64 -2.04
CA VAL A 294 -9.59 15.20 -0.69
C VAL A 294 -8.16 15.60 -0.35
N VAL A 295 -7.19 15.32 -1.23
CA VAL A 295 -5.77 15.67 -0.99
C VAL A 295 -5.59 17.18 -0.88
N CYS A 296 -6.17 17.96 -1.78
CA CYS A 296 -6.12 19.43 -1.74
C CYS A 296 -6.74 19.99 -0.44
N SER A 297 -7.89 19.44 -0.03
CA SER A 297 -8.56 19.86 1.20
C SER A 297 -7.74 19.53 2.44
N ALA A 298 -7.17 18.32 2.49
CA ALA A 298 -6.28 17.89 3.56
C ALA A 298 -5.07 18.82 3.72
N VAL A 299 -4.42 19.18 2.60
CA VAL A 299 -3.29 20.13 2.58
C VAL A 299 -3.71 21.50 3.10
N ARG A 300 -4.83 22.06 2.61
CA ARG A 300 -5.35 23.37 3.06
C ARG A 300 -5.68 23.40 4.56
N LEU A 301 -6.18 22.29 5.09
CA LEU A 301 -6.53 22.14 6.51
C LEU A 301 -5.34 21.71 7.39
N GLY A 302 -4.18 21.43 6.80
CA GLY A 302 -3.02 20.91 7.56
C GLY A 302 -3.28 19.54 8.20
N ILE A 303 -4.09 18.71 7.56
CA ILE A 303 -4.35 17.31 7.95
C ILE A 303 -3.37 16.41 7.18
N PRO A 304 -2.48 15.68 7.88
CA PRO A 304 -1.50 14.84 7.21
C PRO A 304 -2.17 13.62 6.57
N VAL A 305 -1.97 13.47 5.26
CA VAL A 305 -2.47 12.34 4.44
C VAL A 305 -1.36 11.73 3.58
N PRO A 306 -0.24 11.26 4.19
CA PRO A 306 0.93 10.82 3.44
C PRO A 306 0.63 9.66 2.46
N ALA A 307 -0.24 8.72 2.82
CA ALA A 307 -0.60 7.61 1.94
C ALA A 307 -1.49 8.06 0.77
N PHE A 308 -2.52 8.89 1.00
CA PHE A 308 -3.33 9.45 -0.10
C PHE A 308 -2.49 10.31 -1.05
N SER A 309 -1.66 11.20 -0.51
CA SER A 309 -0.80 12.08 -1.32
C SER A 309 0.21 11.29 -2.14
N SER A 310 0.87 10.30 -1.53
CA SER A 310 1.88 9.48 -2.21
C SER A 310 1.29 8.60 -3.30
N ALA A 311 0.10 8.03 -3.07
CA ALA A 311 -0.56 7.27 -4.13
C ALA A 311 -1.02 8.18 -5.29
N LEU A 312 -1.49 9.40 -5.02
CA LEU A 312 -1.89 10.34 -6.08
C LEU A 312 -0.66 10.77 -6.90
N ALA A 313 0.45 11.08 -6.23
CA ALA A 313 1.71 11.41 -6.87
C ALA A 313 2.25 10.25 -7.72
N PHE A 314 2.15 9.00 -7.23
CA PHE A 314 2.51 7.82 -8.01
C PHE A 314 1.60 7.68 -9.24
N TYR A 315 0.29 7.83 -9.09
CA TYR A 315 -0.66 7.71 -10.19
C TYR A 315 -0.36 8.76 -11.28
N ASP A 316 -0.26 10.04 -10.90
CA ASP A 316 0.06 11.12 -11.83
C ASP A 316 1.42 10.90 -12.51
N GLY A 317 2.41 10.44 -11.75
CA GLY A 317 3.74 10.11 -12.27
C GLY A 317 3.72 8.93 -13.26
N TYR A 318 2.95 7.89 -12.97
CA TYR A 318 2.84 6.68 -13.80
C TYR A 318 2.06 6.94 -15.10
N THR A 319 1.11 7.87 -15.09
CA THR A 319 0.31 8.22 -16.28
C THR A 319 0.93 9.28 -17.18
N ASN A 320 2.07 9.86 -16.79
CA ASN A 320 2.72 10.92 -17.55
C ASN A 320 3.81 10.36 -18.46
N GLU A 321 3.73 10.64 -19.77
CA GLU A 321 4.71 10.19 -20.75
C GLU A 321 6.09 10.82 -20.52
N VAL A 322 6.13 12.07 -20.05
CA VAL A 322 7.39 12.81 -19.82
C VAL A 322 7.40 13.37 -18.40
N LEU A 323 8.35 12.86 -17.60
CA LEU A 323 8.60 13.34 -16.24
C LEU A 323 9.80 14.31 -16.19
N PRO A 324 9.90 15.14 -15.13
CA PRO A 324 11.03 16.07 -14.95
C PRO A 324 12.38 15.38 -14.67
N ALA A 325 12.47 14.04 -14.81
CA ALA A 325 13.70 13.27 -14.63
C ALA A 325 14.77 13.61 -15.69
N ASN A 326 14.38 14.21 -16.83
CA ASN A 326 15.32 14.76 -17.81
C ASN A 326 16.21 15.86 -17.20
N LEU A 327 15.68 16.71 -16.32
CA LEU A 327 16.47 17.73 -15.62
C LEU A 327 17.43 17.09 -14.60
N ILE A 328 17.01 16.02 -13.92
CA ILE A 328 17.90 15.25 -13.02
C ILE A 328 19.07 14.66 -13.81
N GLN A 329 18.82 14.11 -15.00
CA GLN A 329 19.88 13.61 -15.89
C GLN A 329 20.83 14.73 -16.31
N ALA A 330 20.30 15.89 -16.73
CA ALA A 330 21.11 17.05 -17.08
C ALA A 330 21.96 17.54 -15.90
N GLN A 331 21.41 17.61 -14.69
CA GLN A 331 22.16 17.98 -13.48
C GLN A 331 23.30 17.00 -13.20
N ARG A 332 23.03 15.69 -13.24
CA ARG A 332 24.04 14.64 -13.03
C ARG A 332 25.16 14.71 -14.06
N ASP A 333 24.81 14.95 -15.32
CA ASP A 333 25.81 15.13 -16.37
C ASP A 333 26.62 16.44 -16.18
N TYR A 334 25.96 17.52 -15.76
CA TYR A 334 26.59 18.81 -15.49
C TYR A 334 27.69 18.73 -14.44
N PHE A 335 27.40 18.23 -13.23
CA PHE A 335 28.38 18.25 -12.14
C PHE A 335 29.31 17.03 -12.12
N GLY A 336 28.92 15.92 -12.77
CA GLY A 336 29.58 14.63 -12.60
C GLY A 336 29.89 13.87 -13.89
N ALA A 337 29.62 14.45 -15.06
CA ALA A 337 29.82 13.82 -16.37
C ALA A 337 29.23 12.39 -16.45
N HIS A 338 28.06 12.22 -15.82
CA HIS A 338 27.36 10.93 -15.68
C HIS A 338 26.67 10.45 -16.95
N THR A 339 26.73 11.23 -18.04
CA THR A 339 26.06 10.97 -19.31
C THR A 339 24.53 10.90 -19.20
N TYR A 340 23.84 10.99 -20.32
CA TYR A 340 22.39 10.81 -20.44
C TYR A 340 22.01 10.30 -21.84
N GLU A 341 20.79 9.84 -22.01
CA GLU A 341 20.25 9.40 -23.30
C GLU A 341 19.32 10.47 -23.90
N LEU A 342 19.27 10.55 -25.23
CA LEU A 342 18.32 11.40 -25.95
C LEU A 342 17.05 10.63 -26.28
N LEU A 343 15.89 11.30 -26.25
CA LEU A 343 14.59 10.69 -26.59
C LEU A 343 14.58 10.04 -27.99
N ALA A 344 15.23 10.67 -28.96
CA ALA A 344 15.28 10.19 -30.34
C ALA A 344 16.26 9.02 -30.55
N GLN A 345 17.17 8.77 -29.60
CA GLN A 345 18.21 7.74 -29.72
C GLN A 345 18.44 6.99 -28.40
N PRO A 346 17.44 6.24 -27.88
CA PRO A 346 17.62 5.40 -26.69
C PRO A 346 18.74 4.37 -26.90
N GLY A 347 19.50 4.07 -25.84
CA GLY A 347 20.67 3.20 -25.85
C GLY A 347 22.00 3.93 -26.11
N THR A 348 21.96 5.19 -26.58
CA THR A 348 23.16 5.98 -26.85
C THR A 348 23.38 7.04 -25.77
N TRP A 349 24.50 6.91 -25.06
CA TRP A 349 24.87 7.82 -23.97
C TRP A 349 25.69 8.99 -24.47
N VAL A 350 25.29 10.19 -24.08
CA VAL A 350 25.91 11.46 -24.46
C VAL A 350 26.36 12.22 -23.22
N HIS A 351 27.52 12.86 -23.29
CA HIS A 351 27.97 13.85 -22.32
C HIS A 351 27.98 15.23 -22.98
N THR A 352 27.45 16.24 -22.29
CA THR A 352 27.51 17.63 -22.74
C THR A 352 28.54 18.40 -21.93
N ASN A 353 29.42 19.16 -22.59
CA ASN A 353 30.29 20.11 -21.90
C ASN A 353 29.50 21.37 -21.53
N TRP A 354 28.80 21.31 -20.40
CA TRP A 354 27.88 22.36 -19.95
C TRP A 354 28.56 23.68 -19.56
N THR A 355 29.83 23.63 -19.13
CA THR A 355 30.56 24.80 -18.64
C THR A 355 31.45 25.45 -19.70
N GLY A 356 31.66 24.80 -20.85
CA GLY A 356 32.66 25.18 -21.84
C GLY A 356 34.11 24.95 -21.42
N HIS A 357 34.34 24.54 -20.17
CA HIS A 357 35.66 24.37 -19.56
C HIS A 357 35.91 22.92 -19.08
N GLY A 358 34.90 22.06 -19.11
CA GLY A 358 35.03 20.63 -18.80
C GLY A 358 35.68 19.85 -19.95
N GLY A 359 36.59 18.93 -19.63
CA GLY A 359 37.14 17.99 -20.61
C GLY A 359 36.11 16.95 -21.06
N ARG A 360 36.42 16.17 -22.11
CA ARG A 360 35.54 15.07 -22.62
C ARG A 360 35.53 13.82 -21.74
N VAL A 361 35.93 13.93 -20.48
CA VAL A 361 36.11 12.78 -19.57
C VAL A 361 34.80 12.50 -18.87
N THR A 362 34.27 11.29 -19.05
CA THR A 362 33.03 10.82 -18.41
C THR A 362 33.34 9.95 -17.20
N SER A 363 32.41 9.84 -16.25
CA SER A 363 32.62 9.06 -15.01
C SER A 363 32.46 7.54 -15.17
N ASN A 364 32.37 7.04 -16.41
CA ASN A 364 31.94 5.68 -16.78
C ASN A 364 30.54 5.31 -16.25
N THR A 365 29.82 4.48 -17.01
CA THR A 365 28.40 4.18 -16.79
C THR A 365 28.17 3.34 -15.53
N TYR A 366 27.28 3.80 -14.65
CA TYR A 366 26.63 2.98 -13.64
C TYR A 366 25.39 2.34 -14.27
N THR A 367 25.30 1.01 -14.29
CA THR A 367 24.06 0.29 -14.59
C THR A 367 23.09 0.50 -13.42
N ALA A 368 21.95 1.14 -13.69
CA ALA A 368 20.83 1.29 -12.76
C ALA A 368 19.87 0.10 -12.87
#